data_AF-A0A7J9SL61-F1
#
_entry.id   AF-A0A7J9SL61-F1
#
_cell.length_a   1.000
_cell.length_b   1.000
_cell.length_c   1.000
_cell.angle_alpha   90.00
_cell.angle_beta   90.00
_cell.angle_gamma   90.00
#
_symmetry.space_group_name_H-M   'P 1'
#
loop_
_entity.id
_entity.type
_entity.pdbx_description
1 polymer ?
#
loop_
_entity_poly.entity_id
_entity_poly.type
_entity_poly.pdbx_seq_one_letter_code
_entity_poly.pdbx_strand_id
1 'polypeptide(L)' 'MPSCPDCGDDTTKRMAVIDPSELREERDYCLTCEKYVDDDARPPAAE' A
#
# COMPACT_ATOMS: atom_id res chain seq x y z
N MET A 1 -5.37 14.09 -2.28
CA MET A 1 -4.82 12.73 -2.29
C MET A 1 -3.60 12.69 -1.38
N PRO A 2 -3.34 11.58 -0.67
CA PRO A 2 -2.04 11.36 -0.06
C PRO A 2 -0.96 11.29 -1.16
N SER A 3 0.26 11.71 -0.82
CA SER A 3 1.42 11.69 -1.71
C SER A 3 2.47 10.74 -1.14
N CYS A 4 3.17 10.02 -2.00
CA CYS A 4 4.19 9.08 -1.58
C CYS A 4 5.35 9.84 -0.92
N PRO A 5 5.77 9.48 0.31
CA PRO A 5 6.88 10.15 1.00
C PRO A 5 8.24 9.91 0.34
N ASP A 6 8.34 8.92 -0.55
CA ASP A 6 9.59 8.51 -1.20
C ASP A 6 9.86 9.31 -2.49
N CYS A 7 8.86 9.39 -3.37
CA CYS A 7 8.98 10.05 -4.67
C CYS A 7 8.16 11.35 -4.80
N GLY A 8 7.29 11.66 -3.85
CA GLY A 8 6.39 12.82 -3.89
C GLY A 8 5.23 12.70 -4.88
N ASP A 9 5.06 11.54 -5.51
CA ASP A 9 4.02 11.28 -6.50
C ASP A 9 2.67 10.91 -5.86
N ASP A 10 1.59 10.91 -6.64
CA ASP A 10 0.26 10.59 -6.14
C ASP A 10 0.12 9.11 -5.75
N THR A 11 -0.60 8.83 -4.67
CA THR A 11 -0.84 7.46 -4.22
C THR A 11 -2.29 7.06 -4.46
N THR A 12 -2.49 5.82 -4.89
CA THR A 12 -3.81 5.24 -5.10
C THR A 12 -4.15 4.26 -3.99
N LYS A 13 -5.44 4.02 -3.75
CA LYS A 13 -5.87 3.00 -2.78
C LYS A 13 -5.80 1.61 -3.39
N ARG A 14 -5.10 0.69 -2.72
CA ARG A 14 -5.00 -0.73 -3.11
C ARG A 14 -5.22 -1.61 -1.90
N MET A 15 -5.93 -2.73 -2.08
CA MET A 15 -6.08 -3.74 -1.04
C MET A 15 -4.71 -4.24 -0.58
N ALA A 16 -4.43 -4.17 0.71
CA ALA A 16 -3.22 -4.68 1.35
C ALA A 16 -3.59 -5.64 2.48
N VAL A 17 -2.70 -6.56 2.81
CA VAL A 17 -2.83 -7.44 3.97
C VAL A 17 -2.07 -6.84 5.15
N ILE A 18 -2.75 -6.69 6.29
CA ILE A 18 -2.20 -6.20 7.57
C ILE A 18 -1.87 -7.41 8.46
N ASP A 19 -0.60 -7.60 8.79
CA ASP A 19 -0.13 -8.68 9.70
C ASP A 19 -0.18 -8.18 11.15
N PRO A 20 -0.47 -9.02 12.17
CA PRO A 20 -0.75 -10.46 12.14
C PRO A 20 -2.24 -10.81 11.98
N SER A 21 -3.10 -9.86 11.56
CA SER A 21 -4.56 -10.08 11.56
C SER A 21 -5.12 -10.68 10.27
N GLU A 22 -4.30 -10.89 9.23
CA GLU A 22 -4.72 -11.27 7.87
C GLU A 22 -5.89 -10.43 7.32
N LEU A 23 -6.08 -9.22 7.87
CA LEU A 23 -7.14 -8.32 7.46
C LEU A 23 -6.74 -7.66 6.15
N ARG A 24 -7.68 -7.63 5.20
CA ARG A 24 -7.53 -6.91 3.93
C ARG A 24 -8.13 -5.52 4.09
N GLU A 25 -7.33 -4.48 3.92
CA GLU A 25 -7.77 -3.08 3.99
C GLU A 25 -7.28 -2.28 2.79
N GLU A 26 -8.04 -1.26 2.39
CA GLU A 26 -7.61 -0.31 1.36
C GLU A 26 -6.53 0.62 1.91
N ARG A 27 -5.31 0.49 1.37
CA ARG A 27 -4.16 1.29 1.81
C ARG A 27 -3.54 2.06 0.67
N ASP A 28 -2.85 3.14 1.01
CA ASP A 28 -2.19 3.99 0.03
C ASP A 28 -0.98 3.27 -0.57
N TYR A 29 -1.02 3.13 -1.89
CA TYR A 29 -0.02 2.46 -2.72
C TYR A 29 0.50 3.43 -3.76
N CYS A 30 1.82 3.59 -3.79
CA CYS A 30 2.47 4.38 -4.81
C CYS A 30 2.70 3.51 -6.05
N LEU A 31 2.13 3.91 -7.18
CA LEU A 31 2.36 3.23 -8.47
C LEU A 31 3.76 3.51 -9.02
N THR A 32 4.34 4.66 -8.69
CA THR A 32 5.67 5.08 -9.15
C THR A 32 6.78 4.31 -8.45
N CYS A 33 6.68 4.13 -7.14
CA CYS A 33 7.62 3.31 -6.35
C CYS A 33 7.20 1.84 -6.25
N GLU A 34 6.03 1.49 -6.80
CA GLU A 34 5.41 0.15 -6.73
C GLU A 34 5.38 -0.44 -5.30
N LYS A 35 5.16 0.42 -4.29
CA LYS A 35 5.16 0.04 -2.87
C LYS A 35 4.01 0.69 -2.09
N TYR A 36 3.58 0.04 -1.01
CA TYR A 36 2.69 0.68 -0.05
C TYR A 36 3.43 1.78 0.69
N VAL A 37 2.70 2.86 0.99
CA VAL A 37 3.23 3.97 1.79
C VAL A 37 3.40 3.56 3.25
N ASP A 38 2.64 2.56 3.69
CA ASP A 38 2.71 2.01 5.04
C ASP A 38 3.61 0.76 5.11
N ASP A 39 4.43 0.70 6.16
CA ASP A 39 5.43 -0.34 6.39
C ASP A 39 4.82 -1.72 6.76
N ASP A 40 3.64 -1.74 7.38
CA ASP A 40 2.93 -2.96 7.78
C ASP A 40 2.11 -3.58 6.63
N ALA A 41 1.93 -2.82 5.55
CA ALA A 41 1.12 -3.22 4.41
C ALA A 41 1.90 -4.16 3.47
N ARG A 42 1.47 -5.42 3.39
CA ARG A 42 2.01 -6.38 2.42
C ARG A 42 1.14 -6.47 1.17
N PRO A 43 1.74 -6.74 -0.01
CA PRO A 43 0.96 -7.05 -1.20
C PRO A 43 0.07 -8.28 -0.94
N PRO A 44 -1.15 -8.30 -1.50
CA PRO A 44 -1.99 -9.49 -1.43
C PRO A 44 -1.23 -10.65 -2.08
N ALA A 45 -1.21 -11.81 -1.41
CA ALA A 45 -0.71 -13.02 -2.03
C ALA A 45 -1.50 -13.25 -3.32
N ALA A 46 -0.79 -13.37 -4.45
CA ALA A 46 -1.41 -13.70 -5.72
C ALA A 46 -2.01 -15.11 -5.59
N GLU A 47 -3.33 -15.21 -5.72
CA GLU A 47 -4.08 -16.47 -5.77
C GLU A 47 -3.73 -17.27 -7.04
#